data_AF-A0A067MDI5-F1
#
_entry.id   AF-A0A067MDI5-F1
#
_cell.length_a   1.000
_cell.length_b   1.000
_cell.length_c   1.000
_cell.angle_alpha   90.00
_cell.angle_beta   90.00
_cell.angle_gamma   90.00
#
_symmetry.space_group_name_H-M   'P 1'
#
loop_
_entity.id
_entity.type
_entity.pdbx_description
1 polymer ?
#
loop_
_entity_poly.entity_id
_entity_poly.type
_entity_poly.pdbx_seq_one_letter_code
_entity_poly.pdbx_strand_id
1 'polypeptide(L)'
;MSFTPQHQHPFTFQEAISLSPEELSGEISRLEHSLEHLRKSQIELQTFIEDKKQDGSTDPEVSGAIEENEGVIASQEERIRMLRIVLEKKGGANSGSGHYRPALASLSGSDKLGSETMSMVSTTATAGGSTESEGDEEEGDVLGGVHL
;
A
#
# COMPACT_ATOMS: atom_id res chain seq x y z
N MET A 1 -6.42 29.32 -0.02
CA MET A 1 -5.47 28.22 0.29
C MET A 1 -4.46 28.10 -0.84
N SER A 2 -3.21 28.49 -0.57
CA SER A 2 -2.03 28.23 -1.40
C SER A 2 -1.42 26.88 -1.00
N PHE A 3 -1.15 26.01 -1.98
CA PHE A 3 -0.45 24.75 -1.78
C PHE A 3 1.01 24.94 -2.21
N THR A 4 1.97 24.58 -1.35
CA THR A 4 3.40 24.69 -1.64
C THR A 4 4.01 23.29 -1.61
N PRO A 5 4.43 22.72 -2.75
CA PRO A 5 5.03 21.39 -2.81
C PRO A 5 6.42 21.38 -2.18
N GLN A 6 6.72 20.33 -1.42
CA GLN A 6 8.03 20.03 -0.85
C GLN A 6 8.83 19.04 -1.73
N HIS A 7 8.14 18.24 -2.54
CA HIS A 7 8.73 17.26 -3.46
C HIS A 7 8.46 17.64 -4.91
N GLN A 8 9.24 17.07 -5.84
CA GLN A 8 8.96 17.20 -7.26
C GLN A 8 7.75 16.34 -7.67
N HIS A 9 6.88 16.92 -8.49
CA HIS A 9 5.68 16.28 -9.00
C HIS A 9 5.66 16.36 -10.53
N PRO A 10 5.02 15.39 -11.21
CA PRO A 10 4.90 15.37 -12.68
C PRO A 10 3.98 16.47 -13.21
N PHE A 11 3.24 17.16 -12.33
CA PHE A 11 2.42 18.31 -12.65
C PHE A 11 2.34 19.25 -11.45
N THR A 12 2.06 20.51 -11.75
CA THR A 12 1.86 21.59 -10.79
C THR A 12 0.43 21.62 -10.27
N PHE A 13 0.21 22.35 -9.18
CA PHE A 13 -1.14 22.59 -8.64
C PHE A 13 -2.07 23.23 -9.68
N GLN A 14 -1.57 24.13 -10.53
CA GLN A 14 -2.37 24.81 -11.56
C GLN A 14 -2.81 23.85 -12.67
N GLU A 15 -1.91 22.96 -13.11
CA GLU A 15 -2.25 21.93 -14.09
C GLU A 15 -3.28 20.94 -13.52
N ALA A 16 -3.16 20.58 -12.24
CA ALA A 16 -4.15 19.74 -11.57
C ALA A 16 -5.55 20.37 -11.56
N ILE A 17 -5.68 21.70 -11.46
CA ILE A 17 -6.97 22.41 -11.54
C ILE A 17 -7.63 22.22 -12.92
N SER A 18 -6.89 21.96 -13.98
CA SER A 18 -7.48 21.73 -15.30
C SER A 18 -8.03 20.31 -15.47
N LEU A 19 -7.66 19.35 -14.61
CA LEU A 19 -8.14 17.96 -14.69
C LEU A 19 -9.61 17.83 -14.30
N SER A 20 -10.31 16.86 -14.89
CA SER A 20 -11.69 16.52 -14.52
C SER A 20 -11.76 15.83 -13.15
N PRO A 21 -12.92 15.85 -12.46
CA PRO A 21 -13.10 15.13 -11.20
C PRO A 21 -12.82 13.62 -11.30
N GLU A 22 -13.15 13.00 -12.44
CA GLU A 22 -12.92 11.58 -12.71
C GLU A 22 -11.41 11.29 -12.79
N GLU A 23 -10.67 12.08 -13.56
CA GLU A 23 -9.20 11.97 -13.66
C GLU A 23 -8.52 12.16 -12.29
N LEU A 24 -8.96 13.15 -11.51
CA LEU A 24 -8.45 13.40 -10.17
C LEU A 24 -8.71 12.20 -9.24
N SER A 25 -9.92 11.65 -9.26
CA SER A 25 -10.29 10.50 -8.43
C SER A 25 -9.52 9.23 -8.82
N GLY A 26 -9.38 8.96 -10.12
CA GLY A 26 -8.61 7.82 -10.62
C GLY A 26 -7.13 7.92 -10.29
N GLU A 27 -6.55 9.12 -10.39
CA GLU A 27 -5.17 9.39 -9.99
C GLU A 27 -4.99 9.17 -8.48
N ILE A 28 -5.91 9.65 -7.64
CA ILE A 28 -5.87 9.41 -6.19
C ILE A 28 -5.88 7.91 -5.89
N SER A 29 -6.81 7.14 -6.49
CA SER A 29 -6.88 5.69 -6.27
C SER A 29 -5.61 4.96 -6.74
N ARG A 30 -5.01 5.37 -7.87
CA ARG A 30 -3.74 4.81 -8.33
C ARG A 30 -2.61 5.06 -7.34
N LEU A 31 -2.51 6.28 -6.82
CA LEU A 31 -1.49 6.65 -5.83
C LEU A 31 -1.72 5.92 -4.50
N GLU A 32 -2.97 5.76 -4.06
CA GLU A 32 -3.30 5.01 -2.85
C GLU A 32 -2.87 3.54 -2.97
N HIS A 33 -3.14 2.91 -4.11
CA HIS A 33 -2.68 1.54 -4.38
C HIS A 33 -1.14 1.43 -4.44
N SER A 34 -0.47 2.41 -5.05
CA SER A 34 1.01 2.45 -5.05
C SER A 34 1.57 2.63 -3.63
N LEU A 35 0.95 3.45 -2.79
CA LEU A 35 1.34 3.66 -1.40
C LEU A 35 1.14 2.41 -0.55
N GLU A 36 0.06 1.66 -0.77
CA GLU A 36 -0.15 0.37 -0.09
C GLU A 36 1.02 -0.57 -0.37
N HIS A 37 1.41 -0.71 -1.64
CA HIS A 37 2.52 -1.57 -2.03
C HIS A 37 3.86 -1.10 -1.43
N LEU A 38 4.13 0.21 -1.48
CA LEU A 38 5.36 0.79 -0.90
C LEU A 38 5.43 0.58 0.61
N ARG A 39 4.33 0.79 1.34
CA ARG A 39 4.29 0.57 2.79
C ARG A 39 4.47 -0.90 3.15
N LYS A 40 3.91 -1.81 2.35
CA LYS A 40 4.14 -3.25 2.53
C LYS A 40 5.63 -3.58 2.36
N SER A 41 6.25 -3.11 1.28
CA SER A 41 7.68 -3.29 1.05
C SER A 41 8.52 -2.68 2.18
N GLN A 42 8.14 -1.50 2.68
CA GLN A 42 8.82 -0.85 3.79
C GLN A 42 8.83 -1.73 5.05
N ILE A 43 7.67 -2.30 5.41
CA ILE A 43 7.55 -3.19 6.56
C ILE A 43 8.40 -4.45 6.38
N GLU A 44 8.40 -5.04 5.18
CA GLU A 44 9.21 -6.23 4.86
C GLU A 44 10.71 -5.95 5.00
N LEU A 45 11.20 -4.83 4.45
CA LEU A 45 12.61 -4.44 4.54
C LEU A 45 13.03 -4.10 5.99
N GLN A 46 12.17 -3.40 6.74
CA GLN A 46 12.43 -3.09 8.15
C GLN A 46 12.53 -4.36 8.99
N THR A 47 11.61 -5.31 8.78
CA THR A 47 11.62 -6.62 9.47
C THR A 47 12.91 -7.38 9.14
N PHE A 48 13.33 -7.39 7.87
CA PHE A 48 14.57 -8.04 7.46
C PHE A 48 15.80 -7.46 8.17
N ILE A 49 15.90 -6.13 8.28
CA ILE A 49 17.02 -5.49 9.01
C ILE A 49 16.97 -5.84 10.50
N GLU A 50 15.79 -5.87 11.11
CA GLU A 50 15.64 -6.22 12.52
C GLU A 50 16.10 -7.65 12.80
N ASP A 51 15.73 -8.60 11.95
CA ASP A 51 16.19 -9.99 12.02
C ASP A 51 17.71 -10.09 11.82
N LYS A 52 18.28 -9.36 10.85
CA LYS A 52 19.72 -9.37 10.58
C LYS A 52 20.56 -8.73 11.68
N LYS A 53 20.03 -7.71 12.36
CA LYS A 53 20.69 -7.09 13.53
C LYS A 53 20.87 -8.08 14.68
N GLN A 54 19.96 -9.04 14.86
CA GLN A 54 20.12 -10.09 15.87
C GLN A 54 21.29 -11.04 15.54
N ASP A 55 21.59 -11.22 14.26
CA ASP A 55 22.73 -12.00 13.73
C ASP A 55 24.03 -11.18 13.62
N GLY A 56 24.02 -9.91 14.08
CA GLY A 56 25.19 -9.02 14.04
C GLY A 56 25.59 -8.53 12.64
N SER A 57 24.71 -8.69 11.64
CA SER A 57 24.93 -8.22 10.27
C SER A 57 23.97 -7.05 9.94
N THR A 58 24.42 -6.10 9.13
CA THR A 58 23.58 -5.00 8.63
C THR A 58 23.85 -4.85 7.15
N ASP A 59 22.78 -4.85 6.36
CA ASP A 59 22.85 -4.69 4.92
C ASP A 59 22.64 -3.20 4.56
N PRO A 60 23.68 -2.50 4.06
CA PRO A 60 23.58 -1.10 3.69
C PRO A 60 22.66 -0.87 2.48
N GLU A 61 22.51 -1.86 1.58
CA GLU A 61 21.62 -1.73 0.42
C GLU A 61 20.15 -1.73 0.85
N VAL A 62 19.79 -2.63 1.77
CA VAL A 62 18.42 -2.67 2.34
C VAL A 62 18.13 -1.40 3.13
N SER A 63 19.12 -0.86 3.85
CA SER A 63 18.98 0.41 4.58
C SER A 63 18.73 1.57 3.61
N GLY A 64 19.45 1.62 2.48
CA GLY A 64 19.24 2.63 1.44
C GLY A 64 17.86 2.50 0.78
N ALA A 65 17.39 1.28 0.51
CA ALA A 65 16.06 1.05 -0.06
C ALA A 65 14.92 1.55 0.85
N ILE A 66 15.08 1.40 2.18
CA ILE A 66 14.15 1.93 3.18
C ILE A 66 14.10 3.46 3.12
N GLU A 67 15.25 4.12 3.06
CA GLU A 67 15.34 5.59 2.98
C GLU A 67 14.75 6.12 1.65
N GLU A 68 15.02 5.44 0.53
CA GLU A 68 14.45 5.80 -0.78
C GLU A 68 12.92 5.68 -0.77
N ASN A 69 12.41 4.55 -0.28
CA ASN A 69 10.98 4.32 -0.16
C ASN A 69 10.28 5.38 0.70
N GLU A 70 10.90 5.84 1.79
CA GLU A 70 10.36 6.92 2.63
C GLU A 70 10.19 8.22 1.84
N GLY A 71 11.19 8.60 1.04
CA GLY A 71 11.11 9.77 0.16
C GLY A 71 10.00 9.63 -0.89
N VAL A 72 9.87 8.45 -1.50
CA VAL A 72 8.81 8.17 -2.47
C VAL A 72 7.44 8.25 -1.81
N ILE A 73 7.24 7.62 -0.64
CA ILE A 73 6.00 7.67 0.13
C ILE A 73 5.63 9.12 0.44
N ALA A 74 6.56 9.91 0.97
CA ALA A 74 6.32 11.32 1.30
C ALA A 74 5.86 12.14 0.07
N SER A 75 6.51 11.92 -1.07
CA SER A 75 6.14 12.58 -2.33
C SER A 75 4.75 12.15 -2.83
N GLN A 76 4.41 10.86 -2.75
CA GLN A 76 3.11 10.37 -3.21
C GLN A 76 1.96 10.83 -2.30
N GLU A 77 2.16 10.84 -0.98
CA GLU A 77 1.19 11.39 -0.03
C GLU A 77 0.96 12.89 -0.27
N GLU A 78 2.02 13.65 -0.54
CA GLU A 78 1.90 15.05 -0.90
C GLU A 78 1.07 15.26 -2.16
N ARG A 79 1.28 14.42 -3.20
CA ARG A 79 0.50 14.47 -4.42
C ARG A 79 -0.97 14.18 -4.18
N ILE A 80 -1.29 13.17 -3.36
CA ILE A 80 -2.67 12.87 -2.96
C ILE A 80 -3.30 14.08 -2.25
N ARG A 81 -2.58 14.72 -1.32
CA ARG A 81 -3.06 15.95 -0.65
C ARG A 81 -3.36 17.06 -1.65
N MET A 82 -2.45 17.30 -2.60
CA MET A 82 -2.64 18.27 -3.67
C MET A 82 -3.94 18.00 -4.46
N LEU A 83 -4.11 16.77 -4.92
CA LEU A 83 -5.25 16.35 -5.73
C LEU A 83 -6.57 16.43 -4.97
N ARG A 84 -6.58 16.04 -3.68
CA ARG A 84 -7.76 16.16 -2.81
C ARG A 84 -8.19 17.61 -2.62
N ILE A 85 -7.25 18.54 -2.42
CA ILE A 85 -7.55 19.98 -2.31
C ILE A 85 -8.16 20.50 -3.62
N VAL A 86 -7.64 20.08 -4.77
CA VAL A 86 -8.19 20.46 -6.08
C VAL A 86 -9.59 19.88 -6.29
N LEU A 87 -9.79 18.62 -5.94
CA LEU A 87 -11.08 17.95 -6.04
C LEU A 87 -12.12 18.60 -5.14
N GLU A 88 -11.76 18.98 -3.91
CA GLU A 88 -12.63 19.72 -2.99
C GLU A 88 -13.02 21.09 -3.56
N LYS A 89 -12.06 21.84 -4.13
CA LYS A 89 -12.34 23.12 -4.80
C LYS A 89 -13.34 22.96 -5.94
N LYS A 90 -13.23 21.88 -6.72
CA LYS A 90 -14.16 21.57 -7.82
C LYS A 90 -15.52 21.09 -7.31
N GLY A 91 -15.56 20.20 -6.32
CA GLY A 91 -16.80 19.69 -5.73
C GLY A 91 -17.60 20.77 -4.99
N GLY A 92 -16.91 21.69 -4.30
CA GLY A 92 -17.53 22.86 -3.66
C GLY A 92 -18.03 23.91 -4.67
N ALA A 93 -17.37 24.06 -5.82
CA ALA A 93 -17.85 24.90 -6.92
C ALA A 93 -19.01 24.24 -7.70
N ASN A 94 -19.04 22.91 -7.77
CA ASN A 94 -20.05 22.11 -8.47
C ASN A 94 -21.17 21.59 -7.54
N SER A 95 -21.37 22.22 -6.38
CA SER A 95 -22.29 21.81 -5.29
C SER A 95 -23.80 21.87 -5.64
N GLY A 96 -24.15 21.81 -6.94
CA GLY A 96 -25.47 21.37 -7.41
C GLY A 96 -25.56 19.85 -7.62
N SER A 97 -24.44 19.13 -7.61
CA SER A 97 -24.36 17.67 -7.83
C SER A 97 -23.75 16.99 -6.61
N GLY A 98 -24.60 16.46 -5.73
CA GLY A 98 -24.24 15.84 -4.44
C GLY A 98 -23.51 14.50 -4.52
N HIS A 99 -22.81 14.20 -5.61
CA HIS A 99 -22.18 12.88 -5.82
C HIS A 99 -20.70 12.80 -5.40
N TYR A 100 -20.06 13.92 -5.06
CA TYR A 100 -18.62 13.99 -4.79
C TYR A 100 -18.25 14.44 -3.37
N ARG A 101 -19.13 14.24 -2.39
CA ARG A 101 -18.70 14.29 -0.98
C ARG A 101 -18.13 12.92 -0.59
N PRO A 102 -16.80 12.71 -0.60
CA PRO A 102 -16.24 11.56 0.09
C PRO A 102 -16.58 11.71 1.58
N ALA A 103 -16.95 10.60 2.21
CA ALA A 103 -17.46 10.50 3.58
C ALA A 103 -16.38 10.77 4.67
N LEU A 104 -15.69 11.91 4.60
CA LEU A 104 -14.70 12.33 5.60
C LEU A 104 -15.32 12.81 6.92
N ALA A 105 -16.66 12.77 7.05
CA ALA A 105 -17.39 13.27 8.21
C ALA A 105 -17.76 12.20 9.26
N SER A 106 -17.26 10.95 9.15
CA SER A 106 -17.63 9.86 10.08
C SER A 106 -16.51 9.46 11.06
N LEU A 107 -15.53 10.34 11.31
CA LEU A 107 -14.50 10.13 12.34
C LEU A 107 -14.47 11.32 13.31
N SER A 108 -15.60 11.61 13.95
CA SER A 108 -15.65 12.47 15.14
C SER A 108 -16.76 11.95 16.05
N GLY A 109 -16.37 11.11 17.00
CA GLY A 109 -17.28 10.47 17.94
C GLY A 109 -16.56 9.52 18.88
N SER A 110 -15.53 10.01 19.57
CA SER A 110 -15.06 9.39 20.80
C SER A 110 -16.11 9.59 21.89
N ASP A 111 -16.69 8.51 22.42
CA ASP A 111 -16.94 8.37 23.85
C ASP A 111 -17.35 6.94 24.26
N LYS A 112 -17.02 6.64 25.51
CA LYS A 112 -16.79 5.34 26.17
C LYS A 112 -18.03 4.47 26.49
N LEU A 113 -17.70 3.31 27.09
CA LEU A 113 -18.49 2.30 27.85
C LEU A 113 -19.03 1.17 26.97
N GLY A 114 -18.78 -0.12 27.21
CA GLY A 114 -18.28 -0.86 28.37
C GLY A 114 -18.91 -2.25 28.31
N SER A 115 -18.32 -3.21 29.03
CA SER A 115 -18.86 -4.56 29.33
C SER A 115 -18.52 -5.71 28.36
N GLU A 116 -17.49 -6.48 28.76
CA GLU A 116 -17.59 -7.92 29.07
C GLU A 116 -18.67 -8.75 28.35
N THR A 117 -18.27 -9.81 27.62
CA THR A 117 -18.26 -11.19 28.14
C THR A 117 -17.89 -12.22 27.06
N MET A 118 -16.93 -13.08 27.42
CA MET A 118 -16.84 -14.54 27.21
C MET A 118 -17.17 -15.19 25.85
N SER A 119 -16.14 -15.91 25.37
CA SER A 119 -16.11 -17.37 25.14
C SER A 119 -17.10 -17.98 24.14
N MET A 120 -16.56 -18.60 23.08
CA MET A 120 -16.52 -20.07 23.01
C MET A 120 -15.66 -20.52 21.82
N VAL A 121 -14.58 -21.23 22.16
CA VAL A 121 -13.94 -22.22 21.30
C VAL A 121 -14.95 -23.33 21.01
N SER A 122 -15.07 -23.74 19.75
CA SER A 122 -15.65 -25.04 19.42
C SER A 122 -14.91 -25.63 18.22
N THR A 123 -13.91 -26.44 18.56
CA THR A 123 -13.34 -27.47 17.69
C THR A 123 -14.27 -28.68 17.71
N THR A 124 -14.79 -29.10 16.56
CA THR A 124 -15.09 -30.50 16.30
C THR A 124 -14.83 -30.84 14.83
N ALA A 125 -14.06 -31.92 14.67
CA ALA A 125 -13.62 -32.51 13.42
C ALA A 125 -14.78 -33.17 12.65
N THR A 126 -14.63 -33.33 11.33
CA THR A 126 -15.17 -34.50 10.61
C THR A 126 -14.28 -34.81 9.41
N ALA A 127 -13.94 -36.09 9.34
CA ALA A 127 -13.02 -36.74 8.43
C ALA A 127 -13.64 -37.06 7.06
N GLY A 128 -12.78 -37.30 6.07
CA GLY A 128 -13.10 -38.19 4.95
C GLY A 128 -12.47 -37.76 3.62
N GLY A 129 -11.54 -38.56 3.10
CA GLY A 129 -11.15 -38.51 1.68
C GLY A 129 -9.73 -39.00 1.38
N SER A 130 -9.53 -40.31 1.41
CA SER A 130 -8.34 -41.01 0.87
C SER A 130 -8.23 -40.89 -0.66
N THR A 131 -7.00 -40.96 -1.19
CA THR A 131 -6.54 -41.59 -2.47
C THR A 131 -5.13 -41.04 -2.76
N GLU A 132 -4.04 -41.73 -2.44
CA GLU A 132 -3.34 -42.73 -3.28
C GLU A 132 -2.97 -42.23 -4.69
N SER A 133 -1.68 -41.96 -4.92
CA SER A 133 -0.94 -42.48 -6.06
C SER A 133 0.55 -42.16 -5.93
N GLU A 134 1.34 -43.21 -5.82
CA GLU A 134 2.79 -43.26 -6.05
C GLU A 134 3.16 -42.83 -7.47
N GLY A 135 4.42 -42.44 -7.65
CA GLY A 135 5.04 -42.07 -8.92
C GLY A 135 6.52 -41.77 -8.70
N ASP A 136 7.27 -42.86 -8.57
CA ASP A 136 8.72 -42.98 -8.35
C ASP A 136 9.53 -42.83 -9.67
N GLU A 137 10.81 -42.46 -9.50
CA GLU A 137 11.99 -42.61 -10.40
C GLU A 137 11.98 -41.91 -11.78
N GLU A 138 13.03 -41.22 -12.22
CA GLU A 138 14.35 -41.78 -12.62
C GLU A 138 15.40 -40.67 -12.80
N GLU A 139 16.66 -41.05 -12.60
CA GLU A 139 17.87 -40.26 -12.80
C GLU A 139 18.20 -40.00 -14.29
N GLY A 140 19.10 -39.05 -14.56
CA GLY A 140 19.62 -38.83 -15.90
C GLY A 140 20.67 -37.72 -16.02
N ASP A 141 21.87 -38.00 -15.51
CA ASP A 141 23.12 -37.33 -15.85
C ASP A 141 23.40 -37.39 -17.36
N VAL A 142 23.56 -36.24 -18.04
CA VAL A 142 24.36 -36.16 -19.28
C VAL A 142 25.07 -34.80 -19.40
N LEU A 143 26.38 -34.90 -19.25
CA LEU A 143 27.44 -33.95 -19.58
C LEU A 143 27.38 -33.43 -21.03
N GLY A 144 27.82 -32.18 -21.24
CA GLY A 144 28.62 -31.85 -22.44
C GLY A 144 28.28 -30.54 -23.15
N GLY A 145 29.29 -29.68 -23.29
CA GLY A 145 29.28 -28.67 -24.37
C GLY A 145 30.09 -27.40 -24.13
N VAL A 146 31.40 -27.50 -23.86
CA VAL A 146 32.33 -26.39 -24.14
C VAL A 146 32.47 -26.30 -25.66
N HIS A 147 32.20 -25.14 -26.25
CA HIS A 147 32.73 -24.79 -27.57
C HIS A 147 33.64 -23.58 -27.41
N LEU A 148 34.84 -23.77 -27.97
CA LEU A 148 35.95 -22.83 -28.10
C LEU A 148 35.56 -21.53 -28.82
#